data_AF-A0A0X3YAE9-F1
#
_entry.id   AF-A0A0X3YAE9-F1
#
_cell.length_a   1.000
_cell.length_b   1.000
_cell.length_c   1.000
_cell.angle_alpha   90.00
_cell.angle_beta   90.00
_cell.angle_gamma   90.00
#
_symmetry.space_group_name_H-M   'P 1'
#
loop_
_entity.id
_entity.type
_entity.pdbx_description
1 polymer ?
#
loop_
_entity_poly.entity_id
_entity_poly.type
_entity_poly.pdbx_seq_one_letter_code
_entity_poly.pdbx_strand_id
1 'polypeptide(L)'
;MPVIQRACHYAVLGLALITSTVLANSPVDFSTEQNKACLKLIEQKTTGHCRLHFTHAGNAELAFAATDEASRAFSRYLSARSEFPTSFQQQEFALQFFNYSLERYRVRDSLNFIRSDDGSSRLSMTILTSASGGYAFTLADTDTHARQIISALQQPKPRPATHYHRNIAKLFAQ
;
A
#
# COMPACT_ATOMS: atom_id res chain seq x y z
N MET A 1 39.33 -34.06 55.31
CA MET A 1 38.44 -35.21 55.00
C MET A 1 37.38 -35.25 56.09
N PRO A 2 36.06 -35.47 55.82
CA PRO A 2 35.35 -35.91 54.60
C PRO A 2 34.75 -34.72 53.81
N VAL A 3 34.38 -34.72 52.51
CA VAL A 3 33.79 -35.68 51.53
C VAL A 3 32.25 -35.52 51.42
N ILE A 4 31.82 -34.94 50.28
CA ILE A 4 30.70 -35.33 49.38
C ILE A 4 29.39 -34.49 49.26
N GLN A 5 29.22 -33.99 48.02
CA GLN A 5 28.04 -33.82 47.15
C GLN A 5 26.80 -33.05 47.64
N ARG A 6 26.42 -32.03 46.86
CA ARG A 6 25.29 -32.17 45.91
C ARG A 6 25.30 -31.10 44.81
N ALA A 7 25.45 -31.60 43.59
CA ALA A 7 25.05 -30.94 42.35
C ALA A 7 23.56 -30.56 42.40
N CYS A 8 23.20 -29.43 41.79
CA CYS A 8 22.23 -29.36 40.68
C CYS A 8 21.80 -27.91 40.44
N HIS A 9 22.14 -27.40 39.26
CA HIS A 9 21.15 -27.15 38.20
C HIS A 9 20.07 -26.13 38.59
N TYR A 10 20.40 -24.84 38.49
CA TYR A 10 19.44 -23.92 37.91
C TYR A 10 20.14 -23.18 36.79
N ALA A 11 19.87 -23.72 35.60
CA ALA A 11 20.21 -23.17 34.31
C ALA A 11 19.98 -21.66 34.34
N VAL A 12 21.04 -20.93 34.02
CA VAL A 12 20.94 -19.54 33.57
C VAL A 12 19.83 -19.50 32.55
N LEU A 13 18.84 -18.69 32.88
CA LEU A 13 17.63 -18.34 32.17
C LEU A 13 17.97 -17.87 30.74
N GLY A 14 18.36 -18.80 29.87
CA GLY A 14 18.46 -18.61 28.44
C GLY A 14 17.06 -18.60 27.84
N LEU A 15 16.24 -17.65 28.29
CA LEU A 15 14.98 -17.33 27.64
C LEU A 15 15.33 -16.62 26.33
N ALA A 16 15.82 -17.39 25.36
CA ALA A 16 15.77 -17.03 23.96
C ALA A 16 14.29 -17.01 23.57
N LEU A 17 13.63 -15.91 23.93
CA LEU A 17 12.42 -15.43 23.28
C LEU A 17 12.79 -15.20 21.82
N ILE A 18 12.74 -16.27 21.03
CA ILE A 18 12.58 -16.20 19.60
C ILE A 18 11.21 -15.56 19.43
N THR A 19 11.18 -14.23 19.42
CA THR A 19 10.04 -13.49 18.90
C THR A 19 10.01 -13.81 17.42
N SER A 20 9.26 -14.86 17.08
CA SER A 20 8.85 -15.14 15.72
C SER A 20 8.03 -13.93 15.27
N THR A 21 8.70 -12.91 14.72
CA THR A 21 8.02 -11.91 13.91
C THR A 21 7.51 -12.67 12.70
N VAL A 22 6.27 -13.16 12.79
CA VAL A 22 5.50 -13.54 11.62
C VAL A 22 5.43 -12.26 10.79
N LEU A 23 6.35 -12.12 9.84
CA LEU A 23 6.31 -11.05 8.86
C LEU A 23 4.97 -11.22 8.16
N ALA A 24 4.07 -10.27 8.39
CA ALA A 24 2.79 -10.28 7.72
C ALA A 24 3.06 -10.28 6.20
N ASN A 25 2.40 -11.18 5.46
CA ASN A 25 2.54 -11.20 4.02
C ASN A 25 2.13 -9.83 3.44
N SER A 26 2.85 -9.38 2.42
CA SER A 26 2.48 -8.17 1.68
C SER A 26 1.04 -8.30 1.18
N PRO A 27 0.20 -7.24 1.29
CA PRO A 27 -1.17 -7.29 0.81
C PRO A 27 -1.25 -7.46 -0.72
N VAL A 28 -0.17 -7.10 -1.42
CA VAL A 28 -0.03 -7.21 -2.86
C VAL A 28 1.31 -7.80 -3.26
N ASP A 29 1.31 -8.60 -4.32
CA ASP A 29 2.52 -9.12 -4.95
C ASP A 29 2.67 -8.54 -6.37
N PHE A 30 3.76 -7.83 -6.60
CA PHE A 30 4.07 -7.22 -7.89
C PHE A 30 4.93 -8.19 -8.70
N SER A 31 4.37 -8.76 -9.78
CA SER A 31 5.13 -9.62 -10.67
C SER A 31 6.30 -8.87 -11.31
N THR A 32 7.53 -9.28 -11.00
CA THR A 32 8.75 -8.69 -11.57
C THR A 32 8.78 -8.80 -13.09
N GLU A 33 8.38 -9.95 -13.63
CA GLU A 33 8.35 -10.20 -15.07
C GLU A 33 7.32 -9.36 -15.80
N GLN A 34 6.07 -9.29 -15.31
CA GLN A 34 5.02 -8.47 -15.94
C GLN A 34 5.35 -6.97 -15.87
N ASN A 35 6.03 -6.55 -14.79
CA ASN A 35 6.31 -5.14 -14.54
C ASN A 35 7.65 -4.66 -15.09
N LYS A 36 8.49 -5.54 -15.65
CA LYS A 36 9.85 -5.21 -16.09
C LYS A 36 9.92 -3.98 -17.00
N ALA A 37 9.03 -3.89 -17.99
CA ALA A 37 8.98 -2.75 -18.90
C ALA A 37 8.54 -1.45 -18.20
N CYS A 38 7.59 -1.55 -17.26
CA CYS A 38 7.08 -0.40 -16.54
C CYS A 38 8.11 0.12 -15.50
N LEU A 39 8.78 -0.78 -14.78
CA LEU A 39 9.87 -0.44 -13.88
C LEU A 39 11.01 0.25 -14.62
N LYS A 40 11.38 -0.26 -15.81
CA LYS A 40 12.39 0.39 -16.66
C LYS A 40 12.00 1.82 -17.05
N LEU A 41 10.74 2.06 -17.41
CA LEU A 41 10.25 3.41 -17.71
C LEU A 41 10.41 4.35 -16.52
N ILE A 42 10.04 3.89 -15.31
CA ILE A 42 10.15 4.66 -14.06
C ILE A 42 11.63 4.93 -13.71
N GLU A 43 12.50 3.93 -13.81
CA GLU A 43 13.92 4.04 -13.49
C GLU A 43 14.65 4.97 -14.46
N GLN A 44 14.35 4.87 -15.75
CA GLN A 44 14.97 5.66 -16.81
C GLN A 44 14.36 7.04 -16.98
N LYS A 45 13.28 7.35 -16.25
CA LYS A 45 12.55 8.63 -16.33
C LYS A 45 12.10 8.96 -17.77
N THR A 46 11.72 7.95 -18.52
CA THR A 46 11.27 8.10 -19.91
C THR A 46 9.81 8.53 -19.94
N THR A 47 9.43 9.48 -20.81
CA THR A 47 8.02 9.80 -21.07
C THR A 47 7.27 8.54 -21.47
N GLY A 48 6.06 8.36 -20.94
CA GLY A 48 5.15 7.34 -21.40
C GLY A 48 4.12 6.97 -20.34
N HIS A 49 3.39 5.90 -20.63
CA HIS A 49 2.36 5.34 -19.76
C HIS A 49 2.58 3.84 -19.63
N CYS A 50 2.48 3.33 -18.40
CA CYS A 50 2.56 1.89 -18.15
C CYS A 50 1.69 1.49 -16.96
N ARG A 51 1.41 0.18 -16.87
CA ARG A 51 0.65 -0.42 -15.78
C ARG A 51 1.56 -1.29 -14.93
N LEU A 52 1.54 -1.07 -13.62
CA LEU A 52 2.20 -1.91 -12.63
C LEU A 52 1.18 -2.92 -12.10
N HIS A 53 1.23 -4.13 -12.62
CA HIS A 53 0.36 -5.24 -12.27
C HIS A 53 0.70 -5.79 -10.88
N PHE A 54 -0.33 -6.10 -10.11
CA PHE A 54 -0.18 -6.76 -8.83
C PHE A 54 -1.31 -7.76 -8.61
N THR A 55 -1.01 -8.83 -7.86
CA THR A 55 -2.02 -9.75 -7.36
C THR A 55 -2.32 -9.41 -5.91
N HIS A 56 -3.60 -9.50 -5.53
CA HIS A 56 -4.01 -9.30 -4.15
C HIS A 56 -3.87 -10.62 -3.39
N ALA A 57 -3.27 -10.60 -2.20
CA ALA A 57 -3.06 -11.79 -1.39
C ALA A 57 -4.37 -12.33 -0.74
N GLY A 58 -5.47 -11.56 -0.79
CA GLY A 58 -6.78 -11.96 -0.26
C GLY A 58 -7.69 -12.58 -1.32
N ASN A 59 -8.20 -13.79 -1.05
CA ASN A 59 -9.11 -14.55 -1.93
C ASN A 59 -10.59 -14.12 -1.85
N ALA A 60 -10.92 -13.06 -1.13
CA ALA A 60 -12.31 -12.61 -1.00
C ALA A 60 -12.72 -11.81 -2.24
N GLU A 61 -13.81 -12.21 -2.90
CA GLU A 61 -14.39 -11.41 -3.96
C GLU A 61 -15.06 -10.17 -3.34
N LEU A 62 -14.45 -9.00 -3.55
CA LEU A 62 -14.96 -7.72 -3.05
C LEU A 62 -16.00 -7.14 -4.01
N ALA A 63 -16.97 -6.44 -3.44
CA ALA A 63 -18.01 -5.75 -4.19
C ALA A 63 -17.45 -4.52 -4.95
N PHE A 64 -18.13 -4.15 -6.02
CA PHE A 64 -17.93 -2.85 -6.65
C PHE A 64 -18.35 -1.73 -5.69
N ALA A 65 -17.64 -0.61 -5.71
CA ALA A 65 -18.05 0.57 -4.95
C ALA A 65 -19.32 1.16 -5.57
N ALA A 66 -20.23 1.70 -4.75
CA ALA A 66 -21.36 2.46 -5.27
C ALA A 66 -20.83 3.69 -6.03
N THR A 67 -21.46 4.03 -7.16
CA THR A 67 -20.92 5.06 -8.06
C THR A 67 -20.92 6.45 -7.41
N ASP A 68 -21.95 6.75 -6.65
CA ASP A 68 -22.10 8.01 -5.91
C ASP A 68 -21.08 8.10 -4.76
N GLU A 69 -20.88 7.01 -4.02
CA GLU A 69 -19.87 6.86 -2.96
C GLU A 69 -18.46 7.10 -3.50
N ALA A 70 -18.09 6.38 -4.57
CA ALA A 70 -16.77 6.51 -5.18
C ALA A 70 -16.54 7.89 -5.81
N SER A 71 -17.58 8.50 -6.39
CA SER A 71 -17.53 9.86 -6.94
C SER A 71 -17.28 10.92 -5.87
N ARG A 72 -17.97 10.81 -4.74
CA ARG A 72 -17.77 11.70 -3.57
C ARG A 72 -16.35 11.56 -3.02
N ALA A 73 -15.90 10.33 -2.81
CA ALA A 73 -14.56 10.05 -2.33
C ALA A 73 -13.50 10.62 -3.31
N PHE A 74 -13.68 10.41 -4.61
CA PHE A 74 -12.78 10.91 -5.65
C PHE A 74 -12.65 12.42 -5.63
N SER A 75 -13.77 13.14 -5.53
CA SER A 75 -13.81 14.60 -5.54
C SER A 75 -13.10 15.22 -4.32
N ARG A 76 -13.09 14.52 -3.18
CA ARG A 76 -12.51 15.01 -1.91
C ARG A 76 -11.10 14.50 -1.64
N TYR A 77 -10.68 13.42 -2.30
CA TYR A 77 -9.44 12.70 -1.97
C TYR A 77 -8.20 13.60 -1.99
N LEU A 78 -8.01 14.42 -3.03
CA LEU A 78 -6.83 15.28 -3.14
C LEU A 78 -6.79 16.33 -2.02
N SER A 79 -7.94 16.91 -1.68
CA SER A 79 -8.07 17.85 -0.57
C SER A 79 -7.73 17.18 0.76
N ALA A 80 -8.30 16.00 1.03
CA ALA A 80 -8.04 15.26 2.26
C ALA A 80 -6.57 14.82 2.38
N ARG A 81 -5.93 14.44 1.27
CA ARG A 81 -4.48 14.17 1.24
C ARG A 81 -3.69 15.44 1.57
N SER A 82 -4.09 16.60 1.05
CA SER A 82 -3.39 17.87 1.28
C SER A 82 -3.54 18.44 2.69
N GLU A 83 -4.49 17.95 3.50
CA GLU A 83 -4.59 18.31 4.93
C GLU A 83 -3.37 17.86 5.74
N PHE A 84 -2.58 16.93 5.20
CA PHE A 84 -1.34 16.45 5.80
C PHE A 84 -0.16 17.34 5.39
N PRO A 85 0.48 18.05 6.33
CA PRO A 85 1.41 19.14 6.01
C PRO A 85 2.75 18.69 5.41
N THR A 86 3.17 17.44 5.61
CA THR A 86 4.46 16.96 5.10
C THR A 86 4.29 15.96 3.96
N SER A 87 5.24 15.95 3.02
CA SER A 87 5.27 14.96 1.94
C SER A 87 5.24 13.52 2.46
N PHE A 88 5.95 13.25 3.55
CA PHE A 88 5.91 11.96 4.24
C PHE A 88 4.50 11.59 4.70
N GLN A 89 3.79 12.50 5.38
CA GLN A 89 2.43 12.23 5.83
C GLN A 89 1.43 12.06 4.66
N GLN A 90 1.63 12.79 3.56
CA GLN A 90 0.82 12.61 2.35
C GLN A 90 1.05 11.25 1.69
N GLN A 91 2.29 10.76 1.68
CA GLN A 91 2.62 9.40 1.24
C GLN A 91 1.99 8.35 2.15
N GLU A 92 2.10 8.52 3.46
CA GLU A 92 1.43 7.64 4.44
C GLU A 92 -0.09 7.63 4.24
N PHE A 93 -0.71 8.78 4.01
CA PHE A 93 -2.14 8.84 3.68
C PHE A 93 -2.46 8.03 2.41
N ALA A 94 -1.68 8.18 1.34
CA ALA A 94 -1.87 7.43 0.10
C ALA A 94 -1.69 5.91 0.29
N LEU A 95 -0.71 5.49 1.09
CA LEU A 95 -0.49 4.07 1.44
C LEU A 95 -1.64 3.50 2.26
N GLN A 96 -2.10 4.23 3.28
CA GLN A 96 -3.24 3.83 4.09
C GLN A 96 -4.53 3.82 3.24
N PHE A 97 -4.69 4.74 2.29
CA PHE A 97 -5.83 4.79 1.37
C PHE A 97 -5.86 3.58 0.42
N PHE A 98 -4.71 3.21 -0.14
CA PHE A 98 -4.59 2.01 -0.98
C PHE A 98 -4.98 0.76 -0.20
N ASN A 99 -4.40 0.58 0.99
CA ASN A 99 -4.71 -0.56 1.86
C ASN A 99 -6.17 -0.58 2.31
N TYR A 100 -6.74 0.57 2.69
CA TYR A 100 -8.16 0.69 3.04
C TYR A 100 -9.08 0.23 1.91
N SER A 101 -8.71 0.58 0.68
CA SER A 101 -9.50 0.30 -0.51
C SER A 101 -9.44 -1.18 -0.90
N LEU A 102 -8.26 -1.80 -0.79
CA LEU A 102 -8.09 -3.24 -1.00
C LEU A 102 -8.88 -4.11 -0.02
N GLU A 103 -9.25 -3.58 1.14
CA GLU A 103 -10.05 -4.33 2.11
C GLU A 103 -11.56 -4.26 1.85
N ARG A 104 -12.01 -3.29 1.06
CA ARG A 104 -13.43 -2.88 1.00
C ARG A 104 -14.04 -2.93 -0.37
N TYR A 105 -13.24 -2.66 -1.40
CA TYR A 105 -13.73 -2.50 -2.75
C TYR A 105 -12.93 -3.34 -3.73
N ARG A 106 -13.55 -3.64 -4.86
CA ARG A 106 -12.85 -4.20 -6.01
C ARG A 106 -11.92 -3.14 -6.60
N VAL A 107 -10.62 -3.28 -6.36
CA VAL A 107 -9.57 -2.43 -6.93
C VAL A 107 -9.04 -3.09 -8.21
N ARG A 108 -8.75 -2.31 -9.24
CA ARG A 108 -8.07 -2.82 -10.44
C ARG A 108 -6.70 -3.40 -10.04
N ASP A 109 -6.37 -4.57 -10.56
CA ASP A 109 -5.12 -5.33 -10.39
C ASP A 109 -3.88 -4.67 -11.01
N SER A 110 -3.93 -3.35 -11.23
CA SER A 110 -2.80 -2.58 -11.71
C SER A 110 -2.85 -1.13 -11.24
N LEU A 111 -1.68 -0.59 -10.93
CA LEU A 111 -1.47 0.84 -10.78
C LEU A 111 -1.12 1.45 -12.13
N ASN A 112 -1.69 2.61 -12.42
CA ASN A 112 -1.42 3.34 -13.64
C ASN A 112 -0.34 4.40 -13.39
N PHE A 113 0.81 4.27 -14.08
CA PHE A 113 1.90 5.23 -14.06
C PHE A 113 1.96 6.01 -15.37
N ILE A 114 2.00 7.33 -15.28
CA ILE A 114 2.15 8.23 -16.43
C ILE A 114 3.30 9.18 -16.13
N ARG A 115 4.19 9.35 -17.10
CA ARG A 115 5.19 10.41 -17.13
C ARG A 115 5.02 11.22 -18.39
N SER A 116 4.82 12.51 -18.23
CA SER A 116 4.62 13.48 -19.32
C SER A 116 5.96 14.10 -19.75
N ASP A 117 5.96 14.72 -20.93
CA ASP A 117 7.15 15.38 -21.49
C ASP A 117 7.62 16.61 -20.69
N ASP A 118 6.72 17.24 -19.92
CA ASP A 118 7.04 18.34 -19.01
C ASP A 118 7.74 17.86 -17.71
N GLY A 119 8.00 16.56 -17.59
CA GLY A 119 8.60 15.94 -16.41
C GLY A 119 7.63 15.67 -15.27
N SER A 120 6.35 16.02 -15.42
CA SER A 120 5.31 15.62 -14.47
C SER A 120 5.09 14.12 -14.52
N SER A 121 4.74 13.54 -13.37
CA SER A 121 4.47 12.11 -13.26
C SER A 121 3.28 11.86 -12.36
N ARG A 122 2.59 10.75 -12.56
CA ARG A 122 1.44 10.38 -11.75
C ARG A 122 1.35 8.87 -11.62
N LEU A 123 1.25 8.41 -10.37
CA LEU A 123 0.87 7.04 -10.04
C LEU A 123 -0.55 7.04 -9.51
N SER A 124 -1.42 6.19 -10.03
CA SER A 124 -2.83 6.12 -9.63
C SER A 124 -3.33 4.69 -9.46
N MET A 125 -4.23 4.49 -8.51
CA MET A 125 -5.01 3.25 -8.35
C MET A 125 -6.44 3.48 -8.84
N THR A 126 -7.14 2.41 -9.23
CA THR A 126 -8.54 2.52 -9.66
C THR A 126 -9.45 1.70 -8.75
N ILE A 127 -10.42 2.33 -8.10
CA ILE A 127 -11.54 1.65 -7.44
C ILE A 127 -12.64 1.44 -8.48
N LEU A 128 -13.08 0.19 -8.65
CA LEU A 128 -14.06 -0.18 -9.66
C LEU A 128 -15.49 0.04 -9.13
N THR A 129 -16.32 0.65 -9.98
CA THR A 129 -17.77 0.79 -9.77
C THR A 129 -18.57 -0.15 -10.67
N SER A 130 -17.93 -0.74 -11.67
CA SER A 130 -18.45 -1.78 -12.54
C SER A 130 -17.30 -2.56 -13.19
N ALA A 131 -17.60 -3.55 -14.04
CA ALA A 131 -16.58 -4.33 -14.74
C ALA A 131 -15.68 -3.48 -15.67
N SER A 132 -16.21 -2.39 -16.22
CA SER A 132 -15.50 -1.50 -17.16
C SER A 132 -15.20 -0.11 -16.59
N GLY A 133 -15.87 0.30 -15.52
CA GLY A 133 -15.80 1.65 -14.95
C GLY A 133 -15.14 1.72 -13.57
N GLY A 134 -14.62 2.89 -13.24
CA GLY A 134 -14.07 3.17 -11.92
C GLY A 134 -13.47 4.57 -11.83
N TYR A 135 -13.03 4.93 -10.62
CA TYR A 135 -12.40 6.22 -10.33
C TYR A 135 -10.91 6.03 -10.03
N ALA A 136 -10.06 6.84 -10.68
CA ALA A 136 -8.60 6.73 -10.61
C ALA A 136 -7.99 7.71 -9.60
N PHE A 137 -7.70 7.23 -8.39
CA PHE A 137 -7.16 8.02 -7.28
C PHE A 137 -5.65 8.16 -7.40
N THR A 138 -5.14 9.40 -7.31
CA THR A 138 -3.70 9.68 -7.45
C THR A 138 -2.96 9.35 -6.17
N LEU A 139 -2.13 8.32 -6.20
CA LEU A 139 -1.29 7.94 -5.06
C LEU A 139 -0.06 8.84 -4.95
N ALA A 140 0.59 9.14 -6.08
CA ALA A 140 1.76 10.00 -6.16
C ALA A 140 1.73 10.87 -7.42
N ASP A 141 2.38 12.03 -7.32
CA ASP A 141 2.50 13.09 -8.34
C ASP A 141 3.96 13.42 -8.69
N THR A 142 4.92 12.64 -8.16
CA THR A 142 6.34 12.73 -8.48
C THR A 142 6.96 11.34 -8.63
N ASP A 143 8.03 11.20 -9.42
CA ASP A 143 8.73 9.91 -9.60
C ASP A 143 9.24 9.35 -8.28
N THR A 144 9.71 10.24 -7.40
CA THR A 144 10.25 9.86 -6.10
C THR A 144 9.14 9.28 -5.23
N HIS A 145 8.00 9.97 -5.14
CA HIS A 145 6.85 9.48 -4.38
C HIS A 145 6.28 8.18 -4.98
N ALA A 146 6.22 8.08 -6.31
CA ALA A 146 5.76 6.86 -6.98
C ALA A 146 6.63 5.66 -6.61
N ARG A 147 7.96 5.78 -6.70
CA ARG A 147 8.90 4.72 -6.31
C ARG A 147 8.80 4.36 -4.84
N GLN A 148 8.67 5.36 -3.95
CA GLN A 148 8.48 5.13 -2.51
C GLN A 148 7.21 4.35 -2.22
N ILE A 149 6.09 4.72 -2.86
CA ILE A 149 4.82 3.99 -2.71
C ILE A 149 4.95 2.56 -3.24
N ILE A 150 5.49 2.35 -4.44
CA ILE A 150 5.65 1.01 -5.03
C ILE A 150 6.48 0.12 -4.11
N SER A 151 7.60 0.64 -3.60
CA SER A 151 8.47 -0.10 -2.68
C SER A 151 7.77 -0.40 -1.35
N ALA A 152 7.04 0.56 -0.78
CA ALA A 152 6.32 0.37 0.47
C ALA A 152 5.16 -0.64 0.34
N LEU A 153 4.49 -0.70 -0.82
CA LEU A 153 3.43 -1.67 -1.07
C LEU A 153 3.92 -3.12 -1.19
N GLN A 154 5.21 -3.34 -1.41
CA GLN A 154 5.84 -4.67 -1.40
C GLN A 154 6.23 -5.14 0.01
N GLN A 155 6.14 -4.26 1.00
CA GLN A 155 6.47 -4.58 2.39
C GLN A 155 5.24 -5.09 3.15
N PRO A 156 5.44 -5.86 4.24
CA PRO A 156 4.38 -6.21 5.16
C PRO A 156 3.51 -5.01 5.52
N LYS A 157 2.19 -5.18 5.45
CA LYS A 157 1.24 -4.10 5.70
C LYS A 157 1.51 -3.44 7.06
N PRO A 158 1.79 -2.13 7.12
CA PRO A 158 1.94 -1.44 8.40
C PRO A 158 0.60 -1.45 9.16
N ARG A 159 0.65 -1.48 10.49
CA ARG A 159 -0.56 -1.40 11.31
C ARG A 159 -1.36 -0.14 10.92
N PRO A 160 -2.69 -0.24 10.76
CA PRO A 160 -3.50 0.91 10.40
C PRO A 160 -3.31 2.05 11.40
N ALA A 161 -2.91 3.22 10.90
CA ALA A 161 -2.79 4.41 11.73
C ALA A 161 -4.18 5.07 11.84
N THR A 162 -4.75 5.04 13.05
CA THR A 162 -6.17 5.38 13.32
C THR A 162 -6.61 6.75 12.80
N HIS A 163 -5.71 7.73 12.76
CA HIS A 163 -6.03 9.06 12.21
C HIS A 163 -6.27 9.01 10.70
N TYR A 164 -5.35 8.43 9.92
CA TYR A 164 -5.49 8.29 8.47
C TYR A 164 -6.72 7.47 8.13
N HIS A 165 -6.88 6.31 8.79
CA HIS A 165 -8.00 5.41 8.54
C HIS A 165 -9.36 6.07 8.73
N ARG A 166 -9.54 6.84 9.81
CA ARG A 166 -10.79 7.60 10.04
C ARG A 166 -11.04 8.65 8.97
N ASN A 167 -10.03 9.39 8.54
CA ASN A 167 -10.19 10.40 7.48
C ASN A 167 -10.51 9.75 6.14
N ILE A 168 -9.88 8.62 5.83
CA ILE A 168 -10.20 7.83 4.62
C ILE A 168 -11.63 7.32 4.69
N ALA A 169 -12.05 6.71 5.80
CA ALA A 169 -13.41 6.20 5.95
C ALA A 169 -14.47 7.28 5.74
N LYS A 170 -14.23 8.50 6.21
CA LYS A 170 -15.12 9.66 5.98
C LYS A 170 -15.23 10.08 4.51
N LEU A 171 -14.27 9.74 3.66
CA LEU A 171 -14.38 10.01 2.21
C LEU A 171 -15.51 9.21 1.58
N PHE A 172 -15.77 8.01 2.13
CA PHE A 172 -16.75 7.05 1.63
C PHE A 172 -18.05 7.05 2.46
N ALA A 173 -17.98 7.41 3.75
CA ALA A 173 -19.14 7.49 4.63
C ALA A 173 -19.83 8.85 4.49
N GLN A 174 -20.81 8.93 3.58
CA GLN A 174 -21.85 9.97 3.54
C GLN A 174 -22.92 9.58 2.55
#